data_AF-A0A9D4E341-F1
#
_entry.id   AF-A0A9D4E341-F1
#
_cell.length_a   1.000
_cell.length_b   1.000
_cell.length_c   1.000
_cell.angle_alpha   90.00
_cell.angle_beta   90.00
_cell.angle_gamma   90.00
#
_symmetry.space_group_name_H-M   'P 1'
#
loop_
_entity.id
_entity.type
_entity.pdbx_description
1 polymer ?
#
loop_
_entity_poly.entity_id
_entity_poly.type
_entity_poly.pdbx_seq_one_letter_code
_entity_poly.pdbx_strand_id
1 'polypeptide(L)'
;MDTVGGWNKGTRAGSAVPSTRGIYRRDDVFAFRCVVQREVLADWAKRRRPFGWPCADVINDVINLDAQLVPVGCKGSINRGMEWRICFIYGELKLTDTLNECQYKLYILLKMINKELLHPICSGEMSSYIMKNVTFWVVETHSQEIFRYEHPMHVLQIALKFLQTALVDNNLPYYMIPERNLLVGRTTEKERTGLISKIEELINEGERIIYRLPNYARLWRLSLSTNLNKRESVGTNWNFWS
;
A
#
# COMPACT_ATOMS: atom_id res chain seq x y z
N MET A 1 2.38 17.41 -43.72
CA MET A 1 3.72 16.81 -43.52
C MET A 1 3.86 16.59 -42.04
N ASP A 2 3.44 15.41 -41.62
CA ASP A 2 3.31 14.99 -40.24
C ASP A 2 4.68 14.72 -39.64
N THR A 3 5.01 15.43 -38.55
CA THR A 3 6.14 15.08 -37.70
C THR A 3 5.66 14.04 -36.70
N VAL A 4 5.84 12.77 -37.07
CA VAL A 4 5.73 11.62 -36.18
C VAL A 4 6.80 11.76 -35.10
N GLY A 5 6.40 12.29 -33.94
CA GLY A 5 7.23 12.34 -32.74
C GLY A 5 7.52 10.92 -32.25
N GLY A 6 8.80 10.54 -32.30
CA GLY A 6 9.28 9.23 -31.92
C GLY A 6 8.85 8.83 -30.51
N TRP A 7 8.36 7.60 -30.40
CA TRP A 7 8.07 6.95 -29.13
C TRP A 7 9.39 6.79 -28.36
N ASN A 8 9.62 7.67 -27.38
CA ASN A 8 10.76 7.56 -26.50
C ASN A 8 10.67 6.25 -25.69
N LYS A 9 11.63 5.35 -25.95
CA LYS A 9 11.88 4.13 -25.19
C LYS A 9 12.32 4.49 -23.78
N GLY A 10 11.35 4.60 -22.88
CA GLY A 10 11.58 4.89 -21.46
C GLY A 10 10.34 4.67 -20.61
N THR A 11 9.44 3.76 -21.00
CA THR A 11 8.19 3.51 -20.28
C THR A 11 8.44 2.55 -19.13
N ARG A 12 8.42 3.09 -17.90
CA ARG A 12 8.07 2.30 -16.71
C ARG A 12 6.76 1.58 -17.01
N ALA A 13 6.68 0.29 -16.70
CA ALA A 13 5.54 -0.54 -17.08
C ALA A 13 4.23 -0.06 -16.42
N GLY A 14 3.33 0.57 -17.17
CA GLY A 14 1.98 0.93 -16.73
C GLY A 14 1.29 2.00 -17.58
N SER A 15 0.00 2.25 -17.31
CA SER A 15 -0.84 3.28 -17.96
C SER A 15 -0.65 4.69 -17.41
N ALA A 16 0.31 4.85 -16.50
CA ALA A 16 0.66 6.14 -15.91
C ALA A 16 1.52 6.94 -16.89
N VAL A 17 1.11 8.16 -17.18
CA VAL A 17 1.88 9.13 -17.97
C VAL A 17 2.62 10.03 -16.98
N PRO A 18 3.95 9.95 -16.88
CA PRO A 18 4.70 10.85 -16.03
C PRO A 18 4.60 12.28 -16.56
N SER A 19 4.21 13.22 -15.71
CA SER A 19 4.18 14.65 -16.02
C SER A 19 4.99 15.44 -14.99
N THR A 20 5.67 16.49 -15.46
CA THR A 20 6.41 17.43 -14.62
C THR A 20 5.74 18.78 -14.64
N ARG A 21 5.47 19.33 -13.45
CA ARG A 21 4.96 20.71 -13.29
C ARG A 21 5.88 21.45 -12.31
N GLY A 22 6.88 22.13 -12.84
CA GLY A 22 7.98 22.69 -12.04
C GLY A 22 8.84 21.59 -11.41
N ILE A 23 9.09 21.68 -10.10
CA ILE A 23 9.83 20.67 -9.34
C ILE A 23 9.00 19.41 -9.01
N TYR A 24 7.69 19.43 -9.26
CA TYR A 24 6.80 18.32 -8.93
C TYR A 24 6.73 17.32 -10.09
N ARG A 25 7.03 16.05 -9.79
CA ARG A 25 6.69 14.92 -10.66
C ARG A 25 5.33 14.39 -10.25
N ARG A 26 4.50 14.05 -11.23
CA ARG A 26 3.20 13.42 -11.05
C ARG A 26 3.06 12.28 -12.06
N ASP A 27 2.26 11.30 -11.70
CA ASP A 27 1.89 10.18 -12.56
C ASP A 27 0.40 10.31 -12.87
N ASP A 28 0.06 10.67 -14.10
CA ASP A 28 -1.33 10.81 -14.53
C ASP A 28 -1.86 9.45 -15.03
N VAL A 29 -2.93 8.94 -14.41
CA VAL A 29 -3.52 7.63 -14.75
C VAL A 29 -4.93 7.84 -15.27
N PHE A 30 -5.16 7.42 -16.53
CA PHE A 30 -6.49 7.41 -17.11
C PHE A 30 -7.31 6.23 -16.56
N ALA A 31 -8.54 6.52 -16.16
CA ALA A 31 -9.46 5.53 -15.60
C ALA A 31 -10.89 5.81 -16.05
N PHE A 32 -11.66 4.74 -16.27
CA PHE A 32 -13.10 4.84 -16.42
C PHE A 32 -13.79 4.69 -15.06
N ARG A 33 -14.86 5.46 -14.85
CA ARG A 33 -15.77 5.23 -13.72
C ARG A 33 -16.45 3.87 -13.90
N CYS A 34 -16.47 3.05 -12.85
CA CYS A 34 -17.06 1.72 -12.86
C CYS A 34 -17.97 1.55 -11.64
N VAL A 35 -19.26 1.30 -11.88
CA VAL A 35 -20.27 1.17 -10.83
C VAL A 35 -20.57 -0.32 -10.60
N VAL A 36 -19.72 -0.97 -9.79
CA VAL A 36 -19.76 -2.42 -9.49
C VAL A 36 -19.44 -2.72 -8.02
N GLN A 37 -19.26 -1.66 -7.21
CA GLN A 37 -18.68 -1.76 -5.88
C GLN A 37 -19.56 -2.55 -4.90
N ARG A 38 -20.89 -2.49 -5.05
CA ARG A 38 -21.81 -3.18 -4.14
C ARG A 38 -21.78 -4.68 -4.35
N GLU A 39 -21.66 -5.11 -5.60
CA GLU A 39 -21.53 -6.52 -5.97
C GLU A 39 -20.14 -7.04 -5.58
N VAL A 40 -19.08 -6.34 -6.00
CA VAL A 40 -17.70 -6.80 -5.82
C VAL A 40 -17.26 -6.77 -4.36
N LEU A 41 -17.74 -5.82 -3.54
CA LEU A 41 -17.36 -5.70 -2.14
C LEU A 41 -18.40 -6.31 -1.18
N ALA A 42 -19.38 -7.07 -1.67
CA ALA A 42 -20.45 -7.63 -0.85
C ALA A 42 -19.92 -8.51 0.29
N ASP A 43 -18.96 -9.38 0.00
CA ASP A 43 -18.38 -10.29 0.99
C ASP A 43 -17.46 -9.54 1.95
N TRP A 44 -16.71 -8.55 1.46
CA TRP A 44 -15.94 -7.66 2.33
C TRP A 44 -16.83 -6.89 3.30
N ALA A 45 -17.99 -6.40 2.85
CA ALA A 45 -18.92 -5.68 3.71
C ALA A 45 -19.44 -6.57 4.86
N LYS A 46 -19.75 -7.83 4.56
CA LYS A 46 -20.26 -8.81 5.54
C LYS A 46 -19.18 -9.47 6.40
N ARG A 47 -17.90 -9.26 6.09
CA ARG A 47 -16.78 -9.89 6.80
C ARG A 47 -16.81 -9.60 8.30
N ARG A 48 -16.58 -10.63 9.12
CA ARG A 48 -16.50 -10.51 10.58
C ARG A 48 -15.29 -9.65 10.97
N ARG A 49 -15.51 -8.63 11.80
CA ARG A 49 -14.47 -7.72 12.32
C ARG A 49 -14.41 -7.80 13.83
N PRO A 50 -13.55 -8.65 14.41
CA PRO A 50 -13.54 -8.91 15.86
C PRO A 50 -13.25 -7.66 16.71
N PHE A 51 -12.55 -6.67 16.14
CA PHE A 51 -12.17 -5.44 16.85
C PHE A 51 -12.81 -4.17 16.29
N GLY A 52 -13.86 -4.32 15.47
CA GLY A 52 -14.74 -3.22 15.08
C GLY A 52 -14.18 -2.19 14.09
N TRP A 53 -12.95 -2.34 13.61
CA TRP A 53 -12.41 -1.52 12.51
C TRP A 53 -12.49 -2.25 11.17
N PRO A 54 -12.89 -1.56 10.07
CA PRO A 54 -13.63 -0.30 10.06
C PRO A 54 -15.04 -0.48 10.67
N CYS A 55 -15.62 0.61 11.17
CA CYS A 55 -16.99 0.59 11.69
C CYS A 55 -18.02 0.49 10.54
N ALA A 56 -19.27 0.18 10.89
CA ALA A 56 -20.37 -0.03 9.93
C ALA A 56 -20.58 1.17 8.99
N ASP A 57 -20.51 2.40 9.50
CA ASP A 57 -20.69 3.61 8.68
C ASP A 57 -19.59 3.74 7.62
N VAL A 58 -18.34 3.48 8.00
CA VAL A 58 -17.20 3.49 7.06
C VAL A 58 -17.35 2.40 6.01
N ILE A 59 -17.79 1.20 6.40
CA ILE A 59 -18.07 0.11 5.45
C ILE A 59 -19.15 0.55 4.47
N ASN A 60 -20.26 1.11 4.96
CA ASN A 60 -21.34 1.61 4.13
C ASN A 60 -20.87 2.71 3.17
N ASP A 61 -20.06 3.64 3.64
CA ASP A 61 -19.47 4.67 2.77
C ASP A 61 -18.60 4.04 1.67
N VAL A 62 -17.71 3.10 2.03
CA VAL A 62 -16.80 2.45 1.08
C VAL A 62 -17.55 1.70 -0.02
N ILE A 63 -18.60 0.94 0.31
CA ILE A 63 -19.40 0.22 -0.70
C ILE A 63 -20.30 1.12 -1.55
N ASN A 64 -20.37 2.41 -1.24
CA ASN A 64 -21.06 3.42 -2.04
C ASN A 64 -20.12 4.26 -2.91
N LEU A 65 -18.80 4.14 -2.72
CA LEU A 65 -17.81 4.84 -3.53
C LEU A 65 -17.52 4.05 -4.80
N ASP A 66 -17.64 4.72 -5.95
CA ASP A 66 -17.43 4.07 -7.25
C ASP A 66 -16.01 3.53 -7.40
N ALA A 67 -15.90 2.44 -8.15
CA ALA A 67 -14.64 1.88 -8.57
C ALA A 67 -14.09 2.61 -9.81
N GLN A 68 -12.81 2.38 -10.07
CA GLN A 68 -12.07 2.87 -11.22
C GLN A 68 -11.59 1.67 -12.02
N LEU A 69 -11.87 1.68 -13.32
CA LEU A 69 -11.34 0.68 -14.26
C LEU A 69 -10.12 1.27 -14.96
N VAL A 70 -8.94 0.69 -14.72
CA VAL A 70 -7.66 1.15 -15.29
C VAL A 70 -7.08 0.11 -16.25
N PRO A 71 -6.43 0.52 -17.36
CA PRO A 71 -5.89 -0.41 -18.36
C PRO A 71 -4.54 -1.01 -17.91
N VAL A 72 -4.56 -1.68 -16.75
CA VAL A 72 -3.37 -2.30 -16.13
C VAL A 72 -3.59 -3.80 -16.01
N GLY A 73 -3.03 -4.56 -16.96
CA GLY A 73 -3.08 -6.02 -16.94
C GLY A 73 -2.28 -6.67 -15.82
N CYS A 74 -2.59 -7.94 -15.56
CA CYS A 74 -1.93 -8.78 -14.59
C CYS A 74 -0.49 -9.11 -15.04
N LYS A 75 0.45 -9.12 -14.09
CA LYS A 75 1.82 -9.52 -14.38
C LYS A 75 1.86 -11.01 -14.66
N GLY A 76 2.52 -11.40 -15.76
CA GLY A 76 2.61 -12.80 -16.19
C GLY A 76 1.42 -13.31 -17.02
N SER A 77 0.37 -12.50 -17.23
CA SER A 77 -0.73 -12.90 -18.12
C SER A 77 -0.34 -12.80 -19.60
N ILE A 78 -0.77 -13.78 -20.39
CA ILE A 78 -0.63 -13.80 -21.85
C ILE A 78 -1.40 -12.64 -22.48
N ASN A 79 -2.57 -12.29 -21.92
CA ASN A 79 -3.45 -11.25 -22.44
C ASN A 79 -3.28 -9.90 -21.74
N ARG A 80 -2.14 -9.68 -21.06
CA ARG A 80 -1.88 -8.48 -20.24
C ARG A 80 -2.20 -7.15 -20.94
N GLY A 81 -2.00 -7.06 -22.26
CA GLY A 81 -2.28 -5.84 -23.03
C GLY A 81 -3.77 -5.53 -23.22
N MET A 82 -4.66 -6.50 -23.04
CA MET A 82 -6.11 -6.35 -23.18
C MET A 82 -6.85 -6.35 -21.84
N GLU A 83 -6.12 -6.60 -20.75
CA GLU A 83 -6.68 -6.72 -19.41
C GLU A 83 -6.88 -5.35 -18.74
N TRP A 84 -7.98 -5.26 -18.00
CA TRP A 84 -8.32 -4.13 -17.18
C TRP A 84 -8.36 -4.52 -15.71
N ARG A 85 -8.08 -3.57 -14.84
CA ARG A 85 -8.10 -3.76 -13.40
C ARG A 85 -9.11 -2.85 -12.76
N ILE A 86 -9.96 -3.44 -11.93
CA ILE A 86 -10.85 -2.69 -11.04
C ILE A 86 -10.03 -2.25 -9.82
N CYS A 87 -10.09 -0.97 -9.53
CA CYS A 87 -9.43 -0.30 -8.42
C CYS A 87 -10.48 0.43 -7.56
N PHE A 88 -10.28 0.45 -6.25
CA PHE A 88 -11.18 1.10 -5.31
C PHE A 88 -10.47 2.26 -4.62
N ILE A 89 -9.97 3.21 -5.42
CA ILE A 89 -9.07 4.27 -4.93
C ILE A 89 -9.77 5.11 -3.87
N TYR A 90 -11.03 5.50 -4.11
CA TYR A 90 -11.81 6.27 -3.13
C TYR A 90 -12.12 5.47 -1.87
N GLY A 91 -12.42 4.18 -1.99
CA GLY A 91 -12.60 3.29 -0.84
C GLY A 91 -11.34 3.17 0.01
N GLU A 92 -10.17 3.02 -0.63
CA GLU A 92 -8.88 2.98 0.07
C GLU A 92 -8.53 4.30 0.75
N LEU A 93 -8.83 5.43 0.11
CA LEU A 93 -8.65 6.75 0.72
C LEU A 93 -9.55 6.89 1.95
N LYS A 94 -10.83 6.53 1.84
CA LYS A 94 -11.77 6.55 2.97
C LYS A 94 -11.29 5.69 4.13
N LEU A 95 -10.80 4.48 3.88
CA LEU A 95 -10.23 3.62 4.92
C LEU A 95 -8.99 4.25 5.56
N THR A 96 -8.07 4.79 4.76
CA THR A 96 -6.86 5.46 5.25
C THR A 96 -7.20 6.67 6.13
N ASP A 97 -8.23 7.43 5.76
CA ASP A 97 -8.72 8.59 6.51
C ASP A 97 -9.32 8.22 7.86
N THR A 98 -9.69 6.96 8.08
CA THR A 98 -10.24 6.48 9.37
C THR A 98 -9.17 5.92 10.32
N LEU A 99 -7.93 5.78 9.86
CA LEU A 99 -6.83 5.33 10.72
C LEU A 99 -6.59 6.38 11.83
N ASN A 100 -6.42 5.90 13.06
CA ASN A 100 -5.96 6.76 14.15
C ASN A 100 -4.48 7.12 13.97
N GLU A 101 -3.97 8.04 14.79
CA GLU A 101 -2.59 8.52 14.67
C GLU A 101 -1.53 7.41 14.79
N CYS A 102 -1.71 6.46 15.70
CA CYS A 102 -0.76 5.35 15.87
C CYS A 102 -0.77 4.42 14.65
N GLN A 103 -1.95 4.08 14.13
CA GLN A 103 -2.13 3.26 12.93
C GLN A 103 -1.58 3.93 11.67
N TYR A 104 -1.78 5.25 11.56
CA TYR A 104 -1.21 6.02 10.47
C TYR A 104 0.32 6.07 10.56
N LYS A 105 0.88 6.27 11.76
CA LYS A 105 2.33 6.19 11.99
C LYS A 105 2.90 4.81 11.66
N LEU A 106 2.20 3.73 11.99
CA LEU A 106 2.56 2.37 11.55
C LEU A 106 2.67 2.29 10.02
N TYR A 107 1.67 2.79 9.29
CA TYR A 107 1.70 2.79 7.83
C TYR A 107 2.91 3.55 7.28
N ILE A 108 3.22 4.72 7.84
CA ILE A 108 4.39 5.52 7.43
C ILE A 108 5.70 4.76 7.73
N LEU A 109 5.83 4.14 8.90
CA LEU A 109 7.02 3.34 9.25
C LEU A 109 7.21 2.15 8.30
N LEU A 110 6.13 1.43 7.98
CA LEU A 110 6.19 0.34 7.01
C LEU A 110 6.61 0.84 5.62
N LYS A 111 6.11 2.00 5.17
CA LYS A 111 6.55 2.63 3.92
C LYS A 111 8.05 2.97 3.93
N MET A 112 8.56 3.48 5.06
CA MET A 112 9.98 3.80 5.20
C MET A 112 10.85 2.54 5.16
N ILE A 113 10.52 1.53 5.96
CA ILE A 113 11.22 0.24 5.98
C ILE A 113 11.22 -0.36 4.58
N ASN A 114 10.08 -0.33 3.90
CA ASN A 114 9.99 -0.81 2.53
C ASN A 114 10.94 -0.06 1.59
N LYS A 115 10.95 1.27 1.63
CA LYS A 115 11.78 2.11 0.75
C LYS A 115 13.28 2.00 1.05
N GLU A 116 13.65 1.95 2.32
CA GLU A 116 15.04 2.11 2.76
C GLU A 116 15.73 0.77 2.99
N LEU A 117 14.98 -0.27 3.39
CA LEU A 117 15.54 -1.56 3.83
C LEU A 117 15.13 -2.73 2.95
N LEU A 118 13.92 -2.71 2.34
CA LEU A 118 13.45 -3.83 1.49
C LEU A 118 13.65 -3.59 -0.01
N HIS A 119 13.52 -2.34 -0.47
CA HIS A 119 13.71 -1.98 -1.87
C HIS A 119 15.07 -2.42 -2.47
N PRO A 120 16.20 -2.40 -1.73
CA PRO A 120 17.47 -2.91 -2.26
C PRO A 120 17.45 -4.41 -2.61
N ILE A 121 16.54 -5.19 -2.00
CA ILE A 121 16.40 -6.63 -2.23
C ILE A 121 15.45 -6.90 -3.40
N CYS A 122 14.35 -6.16 -3.46
CA CYS A 122 13.35 -6.30 -4.51
C CYS A 122 12.97 -4.91 -5.01
N SER A 123 13.49 -4.56 -6.20
CA SER A 123 13.58 -3.19 -6.74
C SER A 123 12.23 -2.56 -7.09
N GLY A 124 11.41 -2.25 -6.08
CA GLY A 124 10.18 -1.46 -6.20
C GLY A 124 8.88 -2.25 -6.35
N GLU A 125 8.94 -3.58 -6.27
CA GLU A 125 7.76 -4.44 -6.37
C GLU A 125 6.98 -4.55 -5.05
N MET A 126 7.71 -4.45 -3.93
CA MET A 126 7.12 -4.20 -2.62
C MET A 126 6.74 -2.73 -2.57
N SER A 127 5.48 -2.40 -2.85
CA SER A 127 5.04 -1.02 -3.01
C SER A 127 4.40 -0.45 -1.75
N SER A 128 4.20 0.87 -1.73
CA SER A 128 3.44 1.54 -0.64
C SER A 128 1.99 1.04 -0.55
N TYR A 129 1.48 0.46 -1.62
CA TYR A 129 0.16 -0.17 -1.68
C TYR A 129 0.13 -1.51 -0.94
N ILE A 130 1.19 -2.32 -1.03
CA ILE A 130 1.33 -3.56 -0.22
C ILE A 130 1.41 -3.18 1.27
N MET A 131 2.23 -2.18 1.62
CA MET A 131 2.36 -1.74 3.02
C MET A 131 1.03 -1.24 3.59
N LYS A 132 0.21 -0.55 2.78
CA LYS A 132 -1.13 -0.10 3.17
C LYS A 132 -2.06 -1.28 3.48
N ASN A 133 -2.01 -2.33 2.65
CA ASN A 133 -2.81 -3.53 2.87
C ASN A 133 -2.37 -4.31 4.12
N VAL A 134 -1.06 -4.40 4.38
CA VAL A 134 -0.54 -4.93 5.66
C VAL A 134 -1.13 -4.13 6.82
N THR A 135 -1.10 -2.79 6.77
CA THR A 135 -1.70 -1.96 7.80
C THR A 135 -3.19 -2.27 7.99
N PHE A 136 -3.99 -2.30 6.93
CA PHE A 136 -5.43 -2.57 7.05
C PHE A 136 -5.73 -3.93 7.69
N TRP A 137 -5.01 -4.98 7.29
CA TRP A 137 -5.17 -6.30 7.90
C TRP A 137 -4.80 -6.30 9.37
N VAL A 138 -3.67 -5.71 9.74
CA VAL A 138 -3.23 -5.63 11.14
C VAL A 138 -4.23 -4.83 11.98
N VAL A 139 -4.78 -3.73 11.46
CA VAL A 139 -5.76 -2.90 12.16
C VAL A 139 -7.10 -3.61 12.37
N GLU A 140 -7.59 -4.36 11.38
CA GLU A 140 -8.84 -5.12 11.53
C GLU A 140 -8.73 -6.28 12.53
N THR A 141 -7.55 -6.91 12.56
CA THR A 141 -7.32 -8.18 13.28
C THR A 141 -6.80 -8.01 14.71
N HIS A 142 -6.60 -6.77 15.17
CA HIS A 142 -6.08 -6.51 16.52
C HIS A 142 -6.90 -5.47 17.27
N SER A 143 -6.90 -5.58 18.61
CA SER A 143 -7.55 -4.63 19.51
C SER A 143 -7.05 -3.21 19.28
N GLN A 144 -7.95 -2.23 19.33
CA GLN A 144 -7.57 -0.82 19.22
C GLN A 144 -6.64 -0.35 20.36
N GLU A 145 -6.59 -1.10 21.46
CA GLU A 145 -5.74 -0.82 22.62
C GLU A 145 -4.25 -0.98 22.35
N ILE A 146 -3.85 -1.83 21.39
CA ILE A 146 -2.43 -1.99 21.04
C ILE A 146 -1.91 -0.80 20.22
N PHE A 147 -2.81 -0.05 19.58
CA PHE A 147 -2.48 1.12 18.77
C PHE A 147 -2.43 2.39 19.62
N ARG A 148 -1.71 2.32 20.75
CA ARG A 148 -1.43 3.45 21.64
C ARG A 148 0.04 3.82 21.56
N TYR A 149 0.35 5.07 21.93
CA TYR A 149 1.68 5.64 21.79
C TYR A 149 2.75 4.98 22.64
N GLU A 150 2.38 4.23 23.67
CA GLU A 150 3.36 3.58 24.55
C GLU A 150 4.09 2.41 23.86
N HIS A 151 3.55 1.84 22.77
CA HIS A 151 4.07 0.60 22.17
C HIS A 151 4.19 0.59 20.64
N PRO A 152 4.75 1.62 19.98
CA PRO A 152 4.82 1.69 18.52
C PRO A 152 5.64 0.54 17.90
N MET A 153 6.66 0.07 18.62
CA MET A 153 7.52 -1.03 18.18
C MET A 153 6.82 -2.38 18.24
N HIS A 154 5.94 -2.59 19.21
CA HIS A 154 5.15 -3.82 19.32
C HIS A 154 4.24 -3.99 18.09
N VAL A 155 3.51 -2.92 17.73
CA VAL A 155 2.61 -2.93 16.57
C VAL A 155 3.41 -3.11 15.27
N LEU A 156 4.59 -2.48 15.17
CA LEU A 156 5.47 -2.67 14.02
C LEU A 156 5.92 -4.13 13.89
N GLN A 157 6.31 -4.79 14.98
CA GLN A 157 6.70 -6.19 14.96
C GLN A 157 5.54 -7.11 14.51
N ILE A 158 4.31 -6.85 14.95
CA ILE A 158 3.13 -7.57 14.47
C ILE A 158 2.99 -7.43 12.95
N ALA A 159 3.11 -6.20 12.44
CA ALA A 159 2.99 -5.95 11.02
C ALA A 159 4.12 -6.59 10.19
N LEU A 160 5.35 -6.59 10.70
CA LEU A 160 6.49 -7.27 10.07
C LEU A 160 6.29 -8.78 10.05
N LYS A 161 5.81 -9.38 11.15
CA LYS A 161 5.47 -10.81 11.20
C LYS A 161 4.36 -11.16 10.21
N PHE A 162 3.29 -10.37 10.16
CA PHE A 162 2.23 -10.56 9.16
C PHE A 162 2.78 -10.54 7.73
N LEU A 163 3.64 -9.55 7.42
CA LEU A 163 4.27 -9.45 6.10
C LEU A 163 5.19 -10.65 5.80
N GLN A 164 5.95 -11.11 6.79
CA GLN A 164 6.80 -12.29 6.68
C GLN A 164 5.97 -13.54 6.36
N THR A 165 4.89 -13.79 7.11
CA THR A 165 3.97 -14.91 6.85
C THR A 165 3.38 -14.83 5.45
N ALA A 166 2.90 -13.65 5.04
CA ALA A 166 2.37 -13.46 3.69
C ALA A 166 3.41 -13.75 2.60
N LEU A 167 4.69 -13.44 2.82
CA LEU A 167 5.77 -13.76 1.90
C LEU A 167 6.11 -15.27 1.89
N VAL A 168 6.10 -15.92 3.05
CA VAL A 168 6.30 -17.38 3.17
C VAL A 168 5.20 -18.12 2.41
N ASP A 169 3.94 -17.73 2.64
CA ASP A 169 2.78 -18.32 1.98
C ASP A 169 2.64 -17.87 0.51
N ASN A 170 3.48 -16.92 0.08
CA ASN A 170 3.39 -16.22 -1.19
C ASN A 170 1.97 -15.68 -1.46
N ASN A 171 1.27 -15.28 -0.40
CA ASN A 171 -0.11 -14.84 -0.42
C ASN A 171 -0.33 -13.63 0.49
N LEU A 172 -0.50 -12.45 -0.13
CA LEU A 172 -0.97 -11.26 0.58
C LEU A 172 -2.33 -10.85 0.00
N PRO A 173 -3.45 -11.19 0.66
CA PRO A 173 -4.78 -10.90 0.14
C PRO A 173 -5.01 -9.38 0.07
N TYR A 174 -5.60 -8.89 -1.00
CA TYR A 174 -6.08 -7.51 -1.06
C TYR A 174 -7.17 -7.32 -0.01
N TYR A 175 -7.03 -6.28 0.81
CA TYR A 175 -7.86 -6.09 1.99
C TYR A 175 -9.37 -6.08 1.69
N MET A 176 -9.77 -5.48 0.56
CA MET A 176 -11.16 -5.38 0.13
C MET A 176 -11.65 -6.54 -0.76
N ILE A 177 -10.74 -7.33 -1.36
CA ILE A 177 -11.08 -8.52 -2.16
C ILE A 177 -10.04 -9.60 -1.87
N PRO A 178 -10.22 -10.40 -0.80
CA PRO A 178 -9.18 -11.32 -0.33
C PRO A 178 -8.71 -12.36 -1.35
N GLU A 179 -9.55 -12.71 -2.32
CA GLU A 179 -9.25 -13.62 -3.43
C GLU A 179 -8.13 -13.09 -4.32
N ARG A 180 -7.92 -11.76 -4.32
CA ARG A 180 -6.87 -11.12 -5.10
C ARG A 180 -5.57 -11.07 -4.29
N ASN A 181 -4.66 -11.99 -4.59
CA ASN A 181 -3.31 -11.98 -4.04
C ASN A 181 -2.43 -10.87 -4.65
N LEU A 182 -1.87 -10.02 -3.81
CA LEU A 182 -1.05 -8.87 -4.20
C LEU A 182 0.42 -9.19 -4.49
N LEU A 183 0.91 -10.38 -4.11
CA LEU A 183 2.29 -10.84 -4.35
C LEU A 183 2.48 -11.52 -5.71
N VAL A 184 1.39 -11.82 -6.43
CA VAL A 184 1.46 -12.50 -7.73
C VAL A 184 2.31 -11.70 -8.71
N GLY A 185 3.37 -12.33 -9.24
CA GLY A 185 4.27 -11.75 -10.22
C GLY A 185 5.10 -10.56 -9.72
N ARG A 186 5.23 -10.40 -8.39
CA ARG A 186 6.01 -9.32 -7.75
C ARG A 186 7.45 -9.67 -7.47
N THR A 187 7.71 -10.90 -7.06
CA THR A 187 9.03 -11.32 -6.59
C THR A 187 9.42 -12.62 -7.24
N THR A 188 10.69 -12.74 -7.65
CA THR A 188 11.30 -14.05 -7.89
C THR A 188 11.43 -14.82 -6.57
N GLU A 189 11.65 -16.13 -6.65
CA GLU A 189 11.90 -16.95 -5.45
C GLU A 189 13.10 -16.46 -4.65
N LYS A 190 14.20 -16.10 -5.33
CA LYS A 190 15.42 -15.57 -4.69
C LYS A 190 15.13 -14.25 -3.95
N GLU A 191 14.43 -13.31 -4.58
CA GLU A 191 14.06 -12.04 -3.93
C GLU A 191 13.13 -12.28 -2.75
N ARG A 192 12.15 -13.17 -2.88
CA ARG A 192 11.21 -13.51 -1.81
C ARG A 192 11.92 -14.10 -0.60
N THR A 193 12.83 -15.05 -0.79
CA THR A 193 13.66 -15.60 0.29
C THR A 193 14.53 -14.51 0.93
N GLY A 194 15.14 -13.64 0.12
CA GLY A 194 15.90 -12.49 0.63
C GLY A 194 15.05 -11.53 1.47
N LEU A 195 13.81 -11.26 1.05
CA LEU A 195 12.86 -10.44 1.81
C LEU A 195 12.46 -11.10 3.12
N ILE A 196 12.18 -12.40 3.13
CA ILE A 196 11.83 -13.16 4.33
C ILE A 196 12.96 -13.10 5.36
N SER A 197 14.20 -13.40 4.95
CA SER A 197 15.37 -13.32 5.83
C SER A 197 15.62 -11.89 6.32
N LYS A 198 15.40 -10.89 5.45
CA LYS A 198 15.55 -9.49 5.85
C LYS A 198 14.53 -9.08 6.89
N ILE A 199 13.27 -9.48 6.72
CA ILE A 199 12.22 -9.16 7.69
C ILE A 199 12.48 -9.88 9.02
N GLU A 200 13.00 -11.10 9.00
CA GLU A 200 13.43 -11.82 10.20
C GLU A 200 14.53 -11.08 10.97
N GLU A 201 15.57 -10.62 10.27
CA GLU A 201 16.63 -9.76 10.82
C GLU A 201 16.02 -8.52 11.50
N LEU A 202 15.12 -7.83 10.82
CA LEU A 202 14.44 -6.64 11.35
C LEU A 202 13.61 -6.96 12.60
N ILE A 203 12.86 -8.06 12.61
CA ILE A 203 12.09 -8.49 13.79
C ILE A 203 13.03 -8.72 14.98
N ASN A 204 14.17 -9.38 14.77
CA ASN A 204 15.16 -9.68 15.80
C ASN A 204 15.90 -8.44 16.31
N GLU A 205 16.06 -7.41 15.46
CA GLU A 205 16.66 -6.12 15.85
C GLU A 205 15.77 -5.28 16.78
N GLY A 206 14.45 -5.49 16.72
CA GLY A 206 13.49 -4.76 17.56
C GLY A 206 13.60 -3.25 17.39
N GLU A 207 13.76 -2.50 18.48
CA GLU A 207 13.81 -1.03 18.44
C GLU A 207 15.02 -0.48 17.69
N ARG A 208 16.08 -1.28 17.53
CA ARG A 208 17.32 -0.86 16.86
C ARG A 208 17.12 -0.57 15.37
N ILE A 209 16.03 -1.05 14.77
CA ILE A 209 15.65 -0.74 13.38
C ILE A 209 15.59 0.78 13.15
N ILE A 210 15.19 1.55 14.17
CA ILE A 210 15.06 3.01 14.07
C ILE A 210 16.38 3.67 13.64
N TYR A 211 17.52 3.16 14.11
CA TYR A 211 18.84 3.70 13.76
C TYR A 211 19.23 3.46 12.28
N ARG A 212 18.55 2.53 11.61
CA ARG A 212 18.75 2.22 10.19
C ARG A 212 17.87 3.05 9.26
N LEU A 213 16.95 3.84 9.84
CA LEU A 213 16.00 4.66 9.10
C LEU A 213 16.46 6.14 9.14
N PRO A 214 17.37 6.58 8.25
CA PRO A 214 17.90 7.94 8.24
C PRO A 214 16.83 9.03 8.19
N ASN A 215 15.66 8.74 7.60
CA ASN A 215 14.56 9.72 7.51
C ASN A 215 13.62 9.68 8.72
N TYR A 216 13.82 8.79 9.70
CA TYR A 216 12.96 8.67 10.88
C TYR A 216 12.95 10.00 11.65
N ALA A 217 14.11 10.49 12.07
CA ALA A 217 14.22 11.72 12.86
C ALA A 217 13.65 12.97 12.16
N ARG A 218 13.58 12.97 10.82
CA ARG A 218 12.97 14.05 10.03
C ARG A 218 11.45 13.98 10.08
N LEU A 219 10.88 12.79 9.91
CA LEU A 219 9.42 12.61 9.93
C LEU A 219 8.83 12.79 11.33
N TRP A 220 9.52 12.36 12.38
CA TRP A 220 9.06 12.58 13.75
C TRP A 220 9.09 14.05 14.19
N ARG A 221 10.10 14.81 13.75
CA ARG A 221 10.15 16.26 13.96
C ARG A 221 8.99 16.98 13.26
N LEU A 222 8.66 16.59 12.04
CA LEU A 222 7.51 17.15 11.32
C LEU A 222 6.17 16.77 11.98
N SER A 223 6.05 15.56 12.54
CA SER A 223 4.85 15.13 13.27
C SER A 223 4.62 15.84 14.61
N LEU A 224 5.66 16.45 15.19
CA LEU A 224 5.58 17.25 16.42
C LEU A 224 5.33 18.75 16.13
N SER A 225 5.72 19.24 14.95
CA SER A 225 5.57 20.65 14.57
C SER A 225 4.32 20.93 13.75
N THR A 226 3.69 19.92 13.18
CA THR A 226 2.45 20.04 12.41
C THR A 226 1.46 18.99 12.90
N ASN A 227 0.25 19.43 13.28
CA ASN A 227 -0.94 18.57 13.15
C ASN A 227 -1.00 18.18 11.68
N LEU A 228 -0.37 17.06 11.32
CA LEU A 228 -0.27 16.60 9.94
C LEU A 228 -1.70 16.35 9.45
N ASN A 229 -2.22 17.30 8.68
CA ASN A 229 -3.43 17.06 7.90
C ASN A 229 -3.14 15.87 7.00
N LYS A 230 -3.93 14.80 7.14
CA LYS A 230 -3.87 13.55 6.35
C LYS A 230 -3.76 13.78 4.83
N ARG A 231 -4.10 14.98 4.35
CA ARG A 231 -4.04 15.43 2.95
C ARG A 231 -2.64 15.80 2.44
N GLU A 232 -1.70 16.27 3.27
CA GLU A 232 -0.40 16.76 2.78
C GLU A 232 0.64 15.65 2.56
N SER A 233 0.53 14.53 3.29
CA SER A 233 1.36 13.34 3.09
C SER A 233 1.01 12.56 1.81
N VAL A 234 -0.13 12.86 1.18
CA VAL A 234 -0.51 12.34 -0.14
C VAL A 234 0.18 13.13 -1.27
N GLY A 235 0.60 14.37 -1.01
CA GLY A 235 1.15 15.29 -2.02
C GLY A 235 2.67 15.20 -2.30
N THR A 236 3.43 14.47 -1.48
CA THR A 236 4.90 14.35 -1.66
C THR A 236 5.30 13.15 -2.53
N ASN A 237 5.01 13.22 -3.84
CA ASN A 237 5.68 12.39 -4.86
C ASN A 237 5.73 10.88 -4.49
N TRP A 238 4.60 10.34 -4.05
CA TRP A 238 4.45 8.94 -3.69
C TRP A 238 3.74 8.24 -4.84
N ASN A 239 4.50 7.54 -5.69
CA ASN A 239 3.95 6.73 -6.76
C ASN A 239 3.01 5.68 -6.13
N PHE A 240 1.71 5.85 -6.35
CA PHE A 240 0.66 4.94 -5.88
C PHE A 240 0.52 3.69 -6.77
N TRP A 241 1.45 3.48 -7.70
CA TRP A 241 1.36 2.40 -8.67
C TRP A 241 2.71 1.67 -8.76
N SER A 242 2.87 0.66 -7.92
CA SER A 242 3.46 -0.60 -8.35
C SER A 242 2.64 -1.74 -7.77
#